data_AF-A0A066PUL2-F1
#
_entry.id   AF-A0A066PUL2-F1
#
_cell.length_a   1.000
_cell.length_b   1.000
_cell.length_c   1.000
_cell.angle_alpha   90.00
_cell.angle_beta   90.00
_cell.angle_gamma   90.00
#
_symmetry.space_group_name_H-M   'P 1'
#
loop_
_entity.id
_entity.type
_entity.pdbx_description
1 polymer ?
#
loop_
_entity_poly.entity_id
_entity_poly.type
_entity_poly.pdbx_seq_one_letter_code
_entity_poly.pdbx_strand_id
1 'polypeptide(L)'
;MKRMAWVLAATVLGLGIAHAAGKDDAARAIAAAAAKMKTAAALEDQWTPTVAAFKAAKAADAAGDYAKAEASAKRAEALAAASIAQARSQKHLWRNEVPR
;
A
#
# COMPACT_ATOMS: atom_id res chain seq x y z
N MET A 1 -27.58 -5.46 -24.21
CA MET A 1 -27.95 -6.03 -22.89
C MET A 1 -26.88 -5.65 -21.87
N LYS A 2 -27.30 -4.96 -20.81
CA LYS A 2 -26.62 -4.63 -19.54
C LYS A 2 -25.19 -4.07 -19.59
N ARG A 3 -25.13 -2.74 -19.62
CA ARG A 3 -24.02 -1.93 -19.09
C ARG A 3 -23.87 -2.28 -17.60
N MET A 4 -22.82 -3.02 -17.23
CA MET A 4 -22.49 -3.25 -15.82
C MET A 4 -21.87 -1.98 -15.25
N ALA A 5 -22.71 -1.18 -14.61
CA ALA A 5 -22.29 -0.08 -13.76
C ALA A 5 -21.51 -0.67 -12.57
N TRP A 6 -20.18 -0.55 -12.62
CA TRP A 6 -19.35 -0.73 -11.45
C TRP A 6 -19.58 0.46 -10.52
N VAL A 7 -20.49 0.30 -9.56
CA VAL A 7 -20.64 1.24 -8.45
C VAL A 7 -19.44 1.04 -7.51
N LEU A 8 -18.38 1.81 -7.72
CA LEU A 8 -17.33 1.99 -6.72
C LEU A 8 -17.78 3.10 -5.76
N ALA A 9 -18.73 2.76 -4.89
CA ALA A 9 -19.08 3.59 -3.74
C ALA A 9 -18.27 3.11 -2.53
N ALA A 10 -17.15 3.77 -2.27
CA ALA A 10 -16.45 3.68 -0.99
C ALA A 10 -16.05 5.09 -0.54
N THR A 11 -17.05 5.91 -0.28
CA THR A 11 -16.88 7.18 0.43
C THR A 11 -16.64 6.86 1.91
N VAL A 12 -15.40 6.55 2.28
CA VAL A 12 -14.99 6.64 3.68
C VAL A 12 -14.55 8.09 3.89
N LEU A 13 -15.54 8.94 4.22
CA LEU A 13 -15.30 10.17 4.95
C LEU A 13 -14.79 9.78 6.34
N GLY A 14 -13.49 9.56 6.44
CA GLY A 14 -12.82 9.53 7.73
C GLY A 14 -12.88 10.93 8.30
N LEU A 15 -13.74 11.15 9.30
CA LEU A 15 -13.50 12.20 10.27
C LEU A 15 -12.12 11.93 10.87
N GLY A 16 -11.12 12.63 10.34
CA GLY A 16 -9.77 12.62 10.89
C GLY A 16 -9.84 13.25 12.26
N ILE A 17 -9.98 12.44 13.30
CA ILE A 17 -9.43 12.80 14.60
C ILE A 17 -7.96 13.03 14.30
N ALA A 18 -7.53 14.30 14.34
CA ALA A 18 -6.16 14.70 14.16
C ALA A 18 -5.34 14.12 15.32
N HIS A 19 -5.01 12.83 15.22
CA HIS A 19 -3.97 12.23 16.02
C HIS A 19 -2.68 12.88 15.56
N ALA A 20 -2.05 13.64 16.45
CA ALA A 20 -0.71 14.14 16.20
C ALA A 20 0.22 12.92 16.16
N ALA A 21 0.46 12.40 14.95
CA ALA A 21 1.33 11.26 14.74
C ALA A 21 2.69 11.58 15.35
N GLY A 22 3.09 10.79 16.35
CA GLY A 22 4.38 10.91 16.99
C GLY A 22 5.47 10.22 16.17
N LYS A 23 6.71 10.45 16.58
CA LYS A 23 7.87 9.73 16.05
C LYS A 23 7.69 8.20 16.08
N ASP A 24 7.10 7.69 17.16
CA ASP A 24 6.88 6.25 17.32
C ASP A 24 5.81 5.72 16.35
N ASP A 25 4.77 6.50 16.07
CA ASP A 25 3.74 6.15 15.08
C ASP A 25 4.31 6.09 13.67
N ALA A 26 5.10 7.10 13.30
CA ALA A 26 5.82 7.14 12.03
C ALA A 26 6.78 5.94 11.89
N ALA A 27 7.57 5.65 12.92
CA ALA A 27 8.50 4.51 12.93
C ALA A 27 7.75 3.18 12.78
N ARG A 28 6.64 3.00 13.49
CA ARG A 28 5.80 1.79 13.39
C ARG A 28 5.21 1.64 11.98
N ALA A 29 4.70 2.72 11.41
CA ALA A 29 4.14 2.71 10.06
C ALA A 29 5.22 2.40 8.99
N ILE A 30 6.41 2.98 9.13
CA ILE A 30 7.56 2.71 8.24
C ILE A 30 7.99 1.24 8.34
N ALA A 31 8.04 0.67 9.54
CA ALA A 31 8.37 -0.75 9.74
C ALA A 31 7.32 -1.68 9.11
N ALA A 32 6.02 -1.38 9.28
CA ALA A 32 4.93 -2.13 8.66
C ALA A 32 5.01 -2.09 7.11
N ALA A 33 5.22 -0.89 6.55
CA ALA A 33 5.41 -0.71 5.10
C ALA A 33 6.63 -1.49 4.58
N ALA A 34 7.75 -1.46 5.31
CA ALA A 34 8.97 -2.20 4.95
C ALA A 34 8.73 -3.72 4.87
N ALA A 35 8.00 -4.29 5.83
CA ALA A 35 7.68 -5.71 5.85
C ALA A 35 6.82 -6.13 4.64
N LYS A 36 5.82 -5.32 4.28
CA LYS A 36 4.99 -5.56 3.09
C LYS A 36 5.78 -5.40 1.80
N MET A 37 6.63 -4.38 1.70
CA MET A 37 7.48 -4.19 0.53
C MET A 37 8.46 -5.35 0.33
N LYS A 38 9.03 -5.91 1.40
CA LYS A 38 9.86 -7.12 1.32
C LYS A 38 9.07 -8.30 0.75
N THR A 39 7.81 -8.43 1.14
CA THR A 39 6.93 -9.48 0.61
C THR A 39 6.60 -9.25 -0.87
N ALA A 40 6.28 -8.02 -1.27
CA ALA A 40 6.01 -7.67 -2.67
C ALA A 40 7.25 -7.91 -3.56
N ALA A 41 8.45 -7.54 -3.08
CA ALA A 41 9.71 -7.81 -3.76
C ALA A 41 9.98 -9.31 -3.93
N ALA A 42 9.68 -10.13 -2.91
CA ALA A 42 9.80 -11.58 -2.99
C ALA A 42 8.82 -12.25 -3.98
N LEU A 43 7.75 -11.53 -4.36
CA LEU A 43 6.80 -11.94 -5.40
C LEU A 43 7.11 -11.31 -6.77
N GLU A 44 8.23 -10.60 -6.89
CA GLU A 44 8.65 -9.87 -8.11
C GLU A 44 7.62 -8.84 -8.63
N ASP A 45 6.66 -8.45 -7.80
CA ASP A 45 5.57 -7.54 -8.18
C ASP A 45 5.72 -6.16 -7.52
N GLN A 46 6.94 -5.74 -7.20
CA GLN A 46 7.16 -4.47 -6.53
C GLN A 46 6.87 -3.27 -7.44
N TRP A 47 5.73 -2.62 -7.25
CA TRP A 47 5.37 -1.46 -8.04
C TRP A 47 6.23 -0.22 -7.72
N THR A 48 6.70 0.48 -8.76
CA THR A 48 7.41 1.77 -8.67
C THR A 48 6.74 2.81 -7.76
N PRO A 49 5.41 3.06 -7.83
CA PRO A 49 4.75 4.02 -6.94
C PRO A 49 4.84 3.64 -5.45
N THR A 50 4.90 2.36 -5.12
CA THR A 50 5.10 1.86 -3.74
C THR A 50 6.47 2.28 -3.22
N VAL A 51 7.50 2.13 -4.05
CA VAL A 51 8.88 2.55 -3.72
C VAL A 51 8.98 4.05 -3.52
N ALA A 52 8.33 4.83 -4.38
CA ALA A 52 8.30 6.29 -4.28
C ALA A 52 7.62 6.74 -2.97
N ALA A 53 6.47 6.17 -2.62
CA ALA A 53 5.77 6.47 -1.38
C ALA A 53 6.61 6.13 -0.14
N PHE A 54 7.32 5.00 -0.16
CA PHE A 54 8.20 4.61 0.94
C PHE A 54 9.43 5.51 1.07
N LYS A 55 10.03 5.95 -0.04
CA LYS A 55 11.09 6.96 -0.03
C LYS A 55 10.61 8.29 0.55
N ALA A 56 9.41 8.73 0.17
CA ALA A 56 8.80 9.93 0.72
C ALA A 56 8.56 9.82 2.23
N ALA A 57 8.14 8.65 2.72
CA ALA A 57 7.98 8.39 4.15
C ALA A 57 9.29 8.55 4.92
N LYS A 58 10.38 7.93 4.44
CA LYS A 58 11.70 8.05 5.06
C LYS A 58 12.25 9.48 5.02
N ALA A 59 12.02 10.20 3.93
CA ALA A 59 12.45 11.59 3.80
C ALA A 59 11.70 12.51 4.78
N ALA A 60 10.39 12.29 4.96
CA ALA A 60 9.60 13.03 5.94
C ALA A 60 10.01 12.71 7.38
N ASP A 61 10.29 11.44 7.69
CA ASP A 61 10.78 11.01 9.01
C ASP A 61 12.13 11.67 9.34
N ALA A 62 13.06 11.67 8.38
CA ALA A 62 14.35 12.34 8.52
C ALA A 62 14.22 13.87 8.69
N ALA A 63 13.15 14.48 8.17
CA ALA A 63 12.84 15.90 8.34
C ALA A 63 12.07 16.21 9.62
N GLY A 64 11.70 15.21 10.42
CA GLY A 64 10.87 15.36 11.62
C GLY A 64 9.39 15.62 11.33
N ASP A 65 8.96 15.49 10.07
CA ASP A 65 7.55 15.59 9.67
C ASP A 65 6.87 14.22 9.84
N TYR A 66 6.64 13.85 11.11
CA TYR A 66 6.13 12.52 11.48
C TYR A 66 4.73 12.25 10.96
N ALA A 67 3.89 13.29 10.82
CA ALA A 67 2.56 13.16 10.22
C ALA A 67 2.66 12.77 8.74
N LYS A 68 3.52 13.43 7.97
CA LYS A 68 3.75 13.08 6.57
C LYS A 68 4.46 11.75 6.42
N ALA A 69 5.38 11.42 7.33
CA ALA A 69 6.06 10.13 7.38
C ALA A 69 5.07 8.99 7.56
N GLU A 70 4.20 9.08 8.57
CA GLU A 70 3.16 8.09 8.84
C GLU A 70 2.19 7.95 7.66
N ALA A 71 1.69 9.06 7.12
CA ALA A 71 0.76 9.04 5.99
C ALA A 71 1.37 8.42 4.74
N SER A 72 2.62 8.77 4.42
CA SER A 72 3.35 8.21 3.27
C SER A 72 3.67 6.74 3.46
N ALA A 73 4.00 6.32 4.68
CA ALA A 73 4.27 4.93 5.02
C ALA A 73 3.00 4.07 4.89
N LYS A 74 1.86 4.52 5.43
CA LYS A 74 0.56 3.86 5.27
C LYS A 74 0.17 3.73 3.79
N ARG A 75 0.43 4.76 2.98
CA ARG A 75 0.21 4.71 1.52
C ARG A 75 1.09 3.64 0.86
N ALA A 76 2.37 3.56 1.23
CA ALA A 76 3.27 2.53 0.72
C ALA A 76 2.82 1.12 1.15
N GLU A 77 2.37 0.95 2.40
CA GLU A 77 1.84 -0.31 2.89
C GLU A 77 0.61 -0.78 2.09
N ALA A 78 -0.36 0.12 1.87
CA ALA A 78 -1.57 -0.19 1.11
C ALA A 78 -1.26 -0.58 -0.34
N LEU A 79 -0.34 0.13 -1.00
CA LEU A 79 0.09 -0.20 -2.36
C LEU A 79 0.82 -1.55 -2.42
N ALA A 80 1.69 -1.83 -1.45
CA ALA A 80 2.36 -3.13 -1.37
C ALA A 80 1.36 -4.28 -1.15
N ALA A 81 0.34 -4.07 -0.30
CA ALA A 81 -0.72 -5.05 -0.09
C ALA A 81 -1.55 -5.31 -1.36
N ALA A 82 -1.88 -4.25 -2.11
CA ALA A 82 -2.59 -4.36 -3.38
C ALA A 82 -1.80 -5.15 -4.43
N SER A 83 -0.50 -4.86 -4.55
CA SER A 83 0.42 -5.63 -5.40
C SER A 83 0.46 -7.11 -5.01
N ILE A 84 0.66 -7.42 -3.73
CA ILE A 84 0.69 -8.82 -3.25
C ILE A 84 -0.62 -9.54 -3.61
N ALA A 85 -1.76 -8.88 -3.45
CA ALA A 85 -3.06 -9.45 -3.82
C ALA A 85 -3.14 -9.70 -5.33
N GLN A 86 -2.67 -8.76 -6.16
CA GLN A 86 -2.63 -8.91 -7.61
C GLN A 86 -1.75 -10.10 -8.03
N ALA A 87 -0.50 -10.17 -7.54
CA ALA A 87 0.43 -11.27 -7.85
C ALA A 87 -0.16 -12.64 -7.51
N ARG A 88 -0.86 -12.74 -6.36
CA ARG A 88 -1.54 -13.98 -5.94
C ARG A 88 -2.72 -14.33 -6.84
N SER A 89 -3.53 -13.35 -7.23
CA SER A 89 -4.67 -13.56 -8.14
C SER A 89 -4.21 -14.01 -9.51
N GLN A 90 -3.16 -13.41 -10.08
CA GLN A 90 -2.61 -13.82 -11.37
C GLN A 90 -2.11 -15.28 -11.35
N LYS A 91 -1.41 -15.68 -10.28
CA LYS A 91 -0.98 -17.08 -10.10
C LYS A 91 -2.15 -18.08 -10.07
N HIS A 92 -3.31 -17.67 -9.54
CA HIS A 92 -4.50 -18.52 -9.53
C HIS A 92 -5.15 -18.63 -10.92
N LEU A 93 -5.25 -17.50 -11.64
CA LEU A 93 -5.87 -17.45 -12.97
C LEU A 93 -5.08 -18.27 -13.99
N TRP A 94 -3.75 -18.12 -14.04
CA TRP A 94 -2.90 -18.86 -14.98
C TRP A 94 -3.00 -20.39 -14.82
N ARG A 95 -3.29 -20.88 -13.61
CA ARG A 95 -3.49 -22.32 -13.39
C ARG A 95 -4.76 -22.86 -14.06
N ASN A 96 -5.77 -22.01 -14.24
CA ASN A 96 -7.07 -22.38 -14.80
C ASN A 96 -7.20 -22.04 -16.29
N GLU A 97 -6.30 -21.21 -16.83
CA GLU A 97 -6.34 -20.77 -18.23
C GLU A 97 -5.53 -21.63 -19.21
N VAL A 98 -4.70 -22.57 -18.74
CA VAL A 98 -4.03 -23.54 -19.62
C VAL A 98 -5.03 -24.65 -19.98
N PRO A 99 -5.47 -24.76 -21.26
CA PRO A 99 -6.29 -25.88 -21.70
C PRO A 99 -5.47 -27.17 -21.54
N ARG A 100 -6.04 -28.19 -20.87
CA ARG A 100 -5.45 -29.53 -20.84
C ARG A 100 -5.82 -30.32 -22.08
#